data_AF-A0A7S3HV58-F1
#
_entry.id   AF-A0A7S3HV58-F1
#
_cell.length_a   1.000
_cell.length_b   1.000
_cell.length_c   1.000
_cell.angle_alpha   90.00
_cell.angle_beta   90.00
_cell.angle_gamma   90.00
#
_symmetry.space_group_name_H-M   'P 1'
#
loop_
_entity.id
_entity.type
_entity.pdbx_description
1 polymer ?
#
loop_
_entity_poly.entity_id
_entity_poly.type
_entity_poly.pdbx_seq_one_letter_code
_entity_poly.pdbx_strand_id
1 'polypeptide(L)'
;MKPGKSLLDKMPQHRIVLNPKSYRMAHPIYSQKTVEEIKYTHKEPTAVKDHIALNMIRFSRKAFDMVSGYDPDKLDERGWMNRVIFLETVAGVPGMIGGMQRHLRSLRTLERDHGWIHHLLQEAENERMHLFFFLKLRNPGILYRLLIALGQGFFFNAYFLAYMITPASCHRYVGYLEEEAVHTYTVLLEQMDKGNLPHWENMKASQ
;
A
#
# COMPACT_ATOMS: atom_id res chain seq x y z
N MET A 1 18.66 27.37 25.39
CA MET A 1 17.77 26.67 24.44
C MET A 1 18.26 25.24 24.28
N LYS A 2 17.46 24.22 24.63
CA LYS A 2 17.86 22.82 24.36
C LYS A 2 17.94 22.64 22.84
N PRO A 3 19.03 22.08 22.29
CA PRO A 3 19.10 21.81 20.85
C PRO A 3 17.91 20.91 20.51
N GLY A 4 17.09 21.35 19.55
CA GLY A 4 15.94 20.57 19.10
C GLY A 4 16.42 19.21 18.62
N LYS A 5 15.72 18.14 19.03
CA LYS A 5 15.98 16.77 18.56
C LYS A 5 16.22 16.79 17.05
N SER A 6 17.35 16.24 16.61
CA SER A 6 17.70 16.17 15.19
C SER A 6 16.66 15.34 14.44
N LEU A 7 16.56 15.50 13.12
CA LEU A 7 15.66 14.66 12.31
C LEU A 7 15.96 13.17 12.52
N LEU A 8 17.23 12.81 12.69
CA LEU A 8 17.70 11.45 12.96
C LEU A 8 17.12 10.89 14.27
N ASP A 9 16.98 11.73 15.30
CA ASP A 9 16.39 11.34 16.59
C ASP A 9 14.88 11.13 16.52
N LYS A 10 14.24 11.59 15.44
CA LYS A 10 12.80 11.40 15.17
C LYS A 10 12.52 10.25 14.21
N MET A 11 13.54 9.73 13.52
CA MET A 11 13.35 8.60 12.62
C MET A 11 13.10 7.31 13.41
N PRO A 12 12.11 6.49 13.02
CA PRO A 12 11.85 5.23 13.70
C PRO A 12 13.07 4.32 13.61
N GLN A 13 13.61 3.94 14.78
CA GLN A 13 14.76 3.05 14.90
C GLN A 13 14.30 1.61 14.70
N HIS A 14 14.33 1.12 13.46
CA HIS A 14 14.01 -0.27 13.13
C HIS A 14 15.26 -0.99 12.63
N ARG A 15 15.35 -2.29 12.90
CA ARG A 15 16.43 -3.12 12.38
C ARG A 15 16.14 -3.41 10.91
N ILE A 16 17.06 -3.04 10.02
CA ILE A 16 17.04 -3.48 8.63
C ILE A 16 17.65 -4.88 8.54
N VAL A 17 16.99 -5.80 7.85
CA VAL A 17 17.50 -7.16 7.61
C VAL A 17 17.67 -7.41 6.13
N LEU A 18 18.79 -8.04 5.79
CA LEU A 18 19.09 -8.57 4.46
C LEU A 18 19.40 -10.06 4.60
N ASN A 19 18.67 -10.90 3.87
CA ASN A 19 18.90 -12.35 3.87
C ASN A 19 19.59 -12.73 2.55
N PRO A 20 20.85 -13.22 2.57
CA PRO A 20 21.60 -13.53 1.35
C PRO A 20 21.02 -14.72 0.56
N LYS A 21 20.12 -15.51 1.15
CA LYS A 21 19.42 -16.63 0.49
C LYS A 21 18.04 -16.22 -0.05
N SER A 22 17.62 -14.98 0.16
CA SER A 22 16.31 -14.46 -0.26
C SER A 22 16.49 -13.47 -1.40
N TYR A 23 15.52 -13.40 -2.31
CA TYR A 23 15.45 -12.38 -3.35
C TYR A 23 14.89 -11.04 -2.86
N ARG A 24 14.43 -10.98 -1.59
CA ARG A 24 13.84 -9.76 -1.01
C ARG A 24 14.89 -8.68 -0.82
N MET A 25 14.50 -7.43 -1.05
CA MET A 25 15.29 -6.27 -0.68
C MET A 25 15.47 -6.17 0.84
N ALA A 26 16.46 -5.37 1.23
CA ALA A 26 16.65 -5.02 2.62
C ALA A 26 15.39 -4.33 3.14
N HIS A 27 14.83 -4.85 4.24
CA HIS A 27 13.53 -4.40 4.75
C HIS A 27 13.55 -4.22 6.27
N PRO A 28 12.69 -3.34 6.80
CA PRO A 28 12.54 -3.12 8.23
C PRO A 28 11.90 -4.33 8.93
N ILE A 29 12.39 -4.62 10.14
CA ILE A 29 11.68 -5.43 11.13
C ILE A 29 11.15 -4.49 12.19
N TYR A 30 9.82 -4.43 12.29
CA TYR A 30 9.12 -3.61 13.27
C TYR A 30 8.94 -4.39 14.58
N SER A 31 9.05 -3.69 15.71
CA SER A 31 8.68 -4.27 17.00
C SER A 31 7.17 -4.25 17.16
N GLN A 32 6.61 -5.27 17.80
CA GLN A 32 5.16 -5.38 18.03
C GLN A 32 4.60 -4.10 18.68
N LYS A 33 5.28 -3.61 19.73
CA LYS A 33 4.93 -2.35 20.41
C LYS A 33 4.85 -1.15 19.46
N THR A 34 5.80 -1.05 18.52
CA THR A 34 5.80 0.05 17.54
C THR A 34 4.61 -0.03 16.60
N VAL A 35 4.23 -1.23 16.17
CA VAL A 35 3.09 -1.43 15.26
C VAL A 35 1.77 -1.13 15.97
N GLU A 36 1.62 -1.53 17.22
CA GLU A 36 0.41 -1.27 18.03
C GLU A 36 0.20 0.22 18.35
N GLU A 37 1.25 1.03 18.31
CA GLU A 37 1.17 2.48 18.50
C GLU A 37 0.76 3.25 17.24
N ILE A 38 0.68 2.59 16.07
CA ILE A 38 0.28 3.22 14.81
C ILE A 38 -1.19 3.64 14.91
N LYS A 39 -1.43 4.93 14.69
CA LYS A 39 -2.78 5.50 14.65
C LYS A 39 -3.12 5.93 13.24
N TYR A 40 -4.40 5.84 12.90
CA TYR A 40 -4.94 6.53 11.74
C TYR A 40 -4.61 8.03 11.84
N THR A 41 -4.11 8.60 10.75
CA THR A 41 -3.86 10.04 10.61
C THR A 41 -4.43 10.51 9.28
N HIS A 42 -4.87 11.77 9.23
CA HIS A 42 -5.38 12.37 8.01
C HIS A 42 -4.59 13.65 7.71
N LYS A 43 -4.09 13.77 6.48
CA LYS A 43 -3.45 15.00 6.02
C LYS A 43 -4.45 15.92 5.31
N GLU A 44 -4.82 17.01 5.97
CA GLU A 44 -5.71 18.02 5.39
C GLU A 44 -5.21 18.52 4.01
N PRO A 45 -6.07 18.52 2.98
CA PRO A 45 -5.72 19.03 1.67
C PRO A 45 -5.57 20.56 1.73
N THR A 46 -4.42 21.07 1.27
CA THR A 46 -4.13 22.52 1.30
C THR A 46 -4.15 23.18 -0.07
N ALA A 47 -3.84 22.41 -1.12
CA ALA A 47 -3.81 22.87 -2.50
C ALA A 47 -4.91 22.21 -3.33
N VAL A 48 -5.30 22.84 -4.45
CA VAL A 48 -6.31 22.29 -5.39
C VAL A 48 -5.98 20.85 -5.80
N LYS A 49 -4.72 20.54 -6.09
CA LYS A 49 -4.26 19.18 -6.42
C LYS A 49 -4.49 18.16 -5.29
N ASP A 50 -4.38 18.59 -4.03
CA ASP A 50 -4.61 17.74 -2.88
C ASP A 50 -6.10 17.43 -2.75
N HIS A 51 -6.97 18.43 -2.95
CA HIS A 51 -8.42 18.22 -2.98
C HIS A 51 -8.84 17.28 -4.12
N ILE A 52 -8.24 17.42 -5.31
CA ILE A 52 -8.49 16.52 -6.44
C ILE A 52 -8.08 15.09 -6.07
N ALA A 53 -6.87 14.90 -5.54
CA ALA A 53 -6.38 13.59 -5.12
C ALA A 53 -7.27 12.93 -4.06
N LEU A 54 -7.68 13.70 -3.04
CA LEU A 54 -8.59 13.22 -1.99
C LEU A 54 -9.95 12.81 -2.55
N ASN A 55 -10.53 13.64 -3.43
CA ASN A 55 -11.81 13.33 -4.05
C ASN A 55 -11.73 12.10 -4.96
N MET A 56 -10.60 11.92 -5.68
CA MET A 56 -10.36 10.71 -6.47
C MET A 56 -10.31 9.46 -5.59
N ILE A 57 -9.60 9.49 -4.47
CA ILE A 57 -9.55 8.36 -3.54
C ILE A 57 -10.92 8.06 -2.95
N ARG A 58 -11.65 9.08 -2.47
CA ARG A 58 -13.01 8.90 -1.94
C ARG A 58 -13.95 8.32 -2.98
N PHE A 59 -13.86 8.79 -4.23
CA PHE A 59 -14.64 8.25 -5.34
C PHE A 59 -14.26 6.79 -5.62
N SER A 60 -12.97 6.49 -5.78
CA SER A 60 -12.48 5.13 -6.05
C SER A 60 -12.87 4.16 -4.94
N ARG A 61 -12.72 4.56 -3.67
CA ARG A 61 -13.13 3.77 -2.50
C ARG A 61 -14.63 3.51 -2.54
N LYS A 62 -15.46 4.55 -2.69
CA LYS A 62 -16.92 4.40 -2.75
C LYS A 62 -17.37 3.51 -3.91
N ALA A 63 -16.77 3.67 -5.08
CA ALA A 63 -17.08 2.87 -6.26
C ALA A 63 -16.67 1.41 -6.04
N PHE A 64 -15.47 1.17 -5.52
CA PHE A 64 -14.99 -0.18 -5.22
C PHE A 64 -15.84 -0.85 -4.15
N ASP A 65 -16.10 -0.18 -3.04
CA ASP A 65 -16.93 -0.71 -1.94
C ASP A 65 -18.34 -1.07 -2.43
N MET A 66 -18.94 -0.24 -3.30
CA MET A 66 -20.23 -0.52 -3.91
C MET A 66 -20.18 -1.75 -4.83
N VAL A 67 -19.19 -1.83 -5.73
CA VAL A 67 -19.07 -2.93 -6.70
C VAL A 67 -18.71 -4.25 -6.01
N SER A 68 -17.89 -4.20 -4.96
CA SER A 68 -17.49 -5.39 -4.20
C SER A 68 -18.54 -5.83 -3.17
N GLY A 69 -19.56 -5.01 -2.91
CA GLY A 69 -20.52 -5.24 -1.83
C GLY A 69 -19.86 -5.22 -0.45
N TYR A 70 -18.93 -4.30 -0.23
CA TYR A 70 -18.18 -4.21 1.02
C TYR A 70 -19.09 -3.79 2.18
N ASP A 71 -19.24 -4.68 3.16
CA ASP A 71 -19.89 -4.43 4.44
C ASP A 71 -19.02 -5.10 5.53
N PRO A 72 -18.24 -4.33 6.31
CA PRO A 72 -17.26 -4.88 7.24
C PRO A 72 -17.87 -5.79 8.31
N ASP A 73 -19.13 -5.59 8.66
CA ASP A 73 -19.83 -6.38 9.69
C ASP A 73 -20.43 -7.68 9.13
N LYS A 74 -20.43 -7.86 7.81
CA LYS A 74 -20.96 -9.06 7.13
C LYS A 74 -19.93 -9.83 6.33
N LEU A 75 -18.74 -9.28 6.14
CA LEU A 75 -17.67 -9.93 5.38
C LEU A 75 -17.08 -11.10 6.16
N ASP A 76 -17.17 -12.29 5.58
CA ASP A 76 -16.43 -13.45 6.02
C ASP A 76 -14.93 -13.35 5.65
N GLU A 77 -14.11 -14.26 6.15
CA GLU A 77 -12.67 -14.30 5.87
C GLU A 77 -12.39 -14.36 4.37
N ARG A 78 -13.26 -15.05 3.62
CA ARG A 78 -13.19 -15.10 2.16
C ARG A 78 -13.39 -13.71 1.56
N GLY A 79 -14.43 -12.99 1.95
CA GLY A 79 -14.70 -11.62 1.52
C GLY A 79 -13.54 -10.69 1.79
N TRP A 80 -12.98 -10.73 2.99
CA TRP A 80 -11.78 -9.97 3.36
C TRP A 80 -10.57 -10.32 2.49
N MET A 81 -10.31 -11.60 2.24
CA MET A 81 -9.21 -12.01 1.34
C MET A 81 -9.42 -11.53 -0.09
N ASN A 82 -10.65 -11.57 -0.62
CA ASN A 82 -10.92 -11.00 -1.96
C ASN A 82 -10.53 -9.53 -2.00
N ARG A 83 -11.03 -8.74 -1.03
CA ARG A 83 -10.78 -7.31 -0.94
C ARG A 83 -9.30 -7.01 -0.90
N VAL A 84 -8.59 -7.60 0.07
CA VAL A 84 -7.18 -7.31 0.28
C VAL A 84 -6.35 -7.76 -0.91
N ILE A 85 -6.52 -9.00 -1.41
CA ILE A 85 -5.77 -9.48 -2.58
C ILE A 85 -5.96 -8.55 -3.78
N PHE A 86 -7.18 -8.07 -4.04
CA PHE A 86 -7.42 -7.14 -5.15
C PHE A 86 -6.72 -5.81 -4.93
N LEU A 87 -6.88 -5.20 -3.75
CA LEU A 87 -6.27 -3.91 -3.44
C LEU A 87 -4.74 -3.97 -3.50
N GLU A 88 -4.12 -5.03 -2.96
CA GLU A 88 -2.66 -5.21 -2.98
C GLU A 88 -2.11 -5.38 -4.41
N THR A 89 -2.90 -5.96 -5.34
CA THR A 89 -2.49 -6.04 -6.76
C THR A 89 -2.44 -4.67 -7.45
N VAL A 90 -3.18 -3.69 -6.91
CA VAL A 90 -3.21 -2.31 -7.39
C VAL A 90 -2.19 -1.45 -6.64
N ALA A 91 -2.04 -1.66 -5.32
CA ALA A 91 -1.12 -0.93 -4.45
C ALA A 91 0.36 -1.09 -4.85
N GLY A 92 0.76 -2.24 -5.41
CA GLY A 92 2.12 -2.42 -5.92
C GLY A 92 2.47 -1.68 -7.23
N VAL A 93 1.50 -1.03 -7.88
CA VAL A 93 1.69 -0.38 -9.20
C VAL A 93 2.30 1.03 -9.10
N PRO A 94 1.85 1.95 -8.22
CA PRO A 94 2.36 3.32 -8.14
C PRO A 94 3.86 3.44 -7.91
N GLY A 95 4.41 2.73 -6.92
CA GLY A 95 5.85 2.72 -6.65
C GLY A 95 6.68 2.27 -7.85
N MET A 96 6.20 1.25 -8.58
CA MET A 96 6.85 0.74 -9.79
C MET A 96 6.86 1.80 -10.91
N ILE A 97 5.72 2.43 -11.18
CA ILE A 97 5.62 3.49 -12.19
C ILE A 97 6.50 4.69 -11.81
N GLY A 98 6.45 5.12 -10.55
CA GLY A 98 7.24 6.24 -10.08
C GLY A 98 8.74 5.96 -10.15
N GLY A 99 9.18 4.79 -9.68
CA GLY A 99 10.56 4.33 -9.78
C GLY A 99 11.03 4.26 -11.22
N MET A 100 10.24 3.64 -12.11
CA MET A 100 10.55 3.53 -13.54
C MET A 100 10.69 4.90 -14.22
N GLN A 101 9.72 5.81 -14.03
CA GLN A 101 9.78 7.13 -14.69
C GLN A 101 10.95 7.96 -14.20
N ARG A 102 11.26 7.92 -12.89
CA ARG A 102 12.42 8.60 -12.33
C ARG A 102 13.74 7.99 -12.82
N HIS A 103 13.79 6.66 -12.93
CA HIS A 103 14.92 5.95 -13.50
C HIS A 103 15.20 6.38 -14.94
N LEU A 104 14.19 6.33 -15.81
CA LEU A 104 14.31 6.78 -17.19
C LEU A 104 14.67 8.27 -17.30
N ARG A 105 14.15 9.11 -16.39
CA ARG A 105 14.55 10.52 -16.32
C ARG A 105 16.04 10.66 -15.99
N SER A 106 16.52 10.00 -14.95
CA SER A 106 17.93 10.02 -14.55
C SER A 106 18.85 9.58 -15.68
N LEU A 107 18.47 8.53 -16.43
CA LEU A 107 19.23 8.08 -17.60
C LEU A 107 19.27 9.11 -18.73
N ARG A 108 18.12 9.71 -19.08
CA ARG A 108 18.05 10.66 -20.22
C ARG A 108 18.59 12.05 -19.89
N THR A 109 18.63 12.44 -18.61
CA THR A 109 19.21 13.72 -18.17
C THR A 109 20.64 13.58 -17.65
N LEU A 110 21.13 12.35 -17.45
CA LEU A 110 22.46 12.04 -16.88
C LEU A 110 22.65 12.63 -15.48
N GLU A 111 21.56 12.76 -14.72
CA GLU A 111 21.55 13.34 -13.36
C GLU A 111 21.33 12.28 -12.28
N ARG A 112 21.83 12.56 -11.07
CA ARG A 112 21.59 11.71 -9.90
C ARG A 112 20.12 11.81 -9.44
N ASP A 113 19.56 10.68 -9.03
CA ASP A 113 18.18 10.62 -8.53
C ASP A 113 18.06 10.91 -7.02
N HIS A 114 19.16 10.78 -6.26
CA HIS A 114 19.21 11.00 -4.81
C HIS A 114 18.37 10.00 -3.97
N GLY A 115 18.19 8.77 -4.46
CA GLY A 115 17.67 7.63 -3.69
C GLY A 115 16.16 7.37 -3.81
N TRP A 116 15.43 8.20 -4.53
CA TRP A 116 13.99 8.07 -4.72
C TRP A 116 13.59 6.83 -5.53
N ILE A 117 14.34 6.45 -6.57
CA ILE A 117 14.11 5.24 -7.35
C ILE A 117 14.13 4.02 -6.42
N HIS A 118 15.13 3.93 -5.55
CA HIS A 118 15.26 2.81 -4.63
C HIS A 118 14.08 2.74 -3.67
N HIS A 119 13.70 3.88 -3.07
CA HIS A 119 12.58 3.94 -2.14
C HIS A 119 11.25 3.53 -2.78
N LEU A 120 10.96 4.03 -3.99
CA LEU A 120 9.70 3.70 -4.69
C LEU A 120 9.64 2.24 -5.17
N LEU A 121 10.78 1.67 -5.56
CA LEU A 121 10.84 0.25 -5.90
C LEU A 121 10.71 -0.63 -4.65
N GLN A 122 11.24 -0.20 -3.49
CA GLN A 122 11.04 -0.86 -2.20
C GLN A 122 9.57 -0.86 -1.78
N GLU A 123 8.87 0.27 -1.95
CA GLU A 123 7.42 0.37 -1.71
C GLU A 123 6.66 -0.62 -2.60
N ALA A 124 6.93 -0.64 -3.90
CA ALA A 124 6.29 -1.58 -4.82
C ALA A 124 6.56 -3.05 -4.47
N GLU A 125 7.76 -3.38 -3.99
CA GLU A 125 8.03 -4.72 -3.48
C GLU A 125 7.30 -5.00 -2.17
N ASN A 126 7.20 -4.03 -1.27
CA ASN A 126 6.51 -4.19 0.01
C ASN A 126 5.03 -4.55 -0.21
N GLU A 127 4.31 -3.83 -1.06
CA GLU A 127 2.92 -4.16 -1.41
C GLU A 127 2.81 -5.51 -2.13
N ARG A 128 3.77 -5.84 -3.02
CA ARG A 128 3.82 -7.17 -3.63
C ARG A 128 4.03 -8.27 -2.58
N MET A 129 4.80 -8.01 -1.53
CA MET A 129 4.96 -8.95 -0.43
C MET A 129 3.68 -9.10 0.40
N HIS A 130 2.90 -8.04 0.61
CA HIS A 130 1.56 -8.13 1.19
C HIS A 130 0.67 -9.07 0.37
N LEU A 131 0.58 -8.85 -0.95
CA LEU A 131 -0.15 -9.74 -1.85
C LEU A 131 0.26 -11.21 -1.70
N PHE A 132 1.56 -11.51 -1.75
CA PHE A 132 2.04 -12.89 -1.64
C PHE A 132 1.81 -13.52 -0.26
N PHE A 133 1.74 -12.72 0.80
CA PHE A 133 1.30 -13.20 2.11
C PHE A 133 -0.16 -13.68 2.05
N PHE A 134 -1.07 -12.85 1.54
CA PHE A 134 -2.50 -13.24 1.44
C PHE A 134 -2.75 -14.36 0.44
N LEU A 135 -1.94 -14.50 -0.61
CA LEU A 135 -2.03 -15.61 -1.56
C LEU A 135 -1.70 -16.98 -0.94
N LYS A 136 -0.94 -17.02 0.18
CA LYS A 136 -0.75 -18.26 0.95
C LYS A 136 -2.01 -18.68 1.70
N LEU A 137 -2.83 -17.71 2.09
CA LEU A 137 -4.11 -17.96 2.76
C LEU A 137 -5.20 -18.32 1.75
N ARG A 138 -5.16 -17.69 0.57
CA ARG A 138 -6.15 -17.90 -0.46
C ARG A 138 -5.60 -17.72 -1.86
N ASN A 139 -5.82 -18.72 -2.71
CA ASN A 139 -5.52 -18.63 -4.13
C ASN A 139 -6.79 -18.29 -4.95
N PRO A 140 -6.86 -17.13 -5.63
CA PRO A 140 -8.02 -16.77 -6.43
C PRO A 140 -8.15 -17.62 -7.70
N GLY A 141 -9.40 -17.92 -8.08
CA GLY A 141 -9.73 -18.62 -9.33
C GLY A 141 -9.52 -17.77 -10.59
N ILE A 142 -9.61 -18.40 -11.76
CA ILE A 142 -9.28 -17.80 -13.06
C ILE A 142 -10.07 -16.51 -13.35
N LEU A 143 -11.38 -16.52 -13.08
CA LEU A 143 -12.22 -15.33 -13.31
C LEU A 143 -11.77 -14.12 -12.46
N TYR A 144 -11.37 -14.36 -11.21
CA TYR A 144 -10.88 -13.30 -10.34
C TYR A 144 -9.51 -12.79 -10.78
N ARG A 145 -8.63 -13.68 -11.27
CA ARG A 145 -7.35 -13.29 -11.85
C ARG A 145 -7.52 -12.46 -13.13
N LEU A 146 -8.53 -12.77 -13.95
CA LEU A 146 -8.88 -11.95 -15.11
C LEU A 146 -9.36 -10.55 -14.66
N LEU A 147 -10.19 -10.47 -13.63
CA LEU A 147 -10.62 -9.19 -13.05
C LEU A 147 -9.41 -8.36 -12.55
N ILE A 148 -8.46 -8.99 -11.85
CA ILE A 148 -7.20 -8.36 -11.44
C ILE A 148 -6.45 -7.83 -12.66
N ALA A 149 -6.26 -8.66 -13.70
CA ALA A 149 -5.53 -8.26 -14.91
C ALA A 149 -6.20 -7.07 -15.63
N LEU A 150 -7.54 -7.04 -15.70
CA LEU A 150 -8.28 -5.91 -16.27
C LEU A 150 -8.14 -4.65 -15.40
N GLY A 151 -8.27 -4.80 -14.08
CA GLY A 151 -8.08 -3.70 -13.12
C GLY A 151 -6.68 -3.10 -13.19
N GLN A 152 -5.65 -3.95 -13.23
CA GLN A 152 -4.26 -3.53 -13.42
C GLN A 152 -4.04 -2.89 -14.77
N GLY A 153 -4.58 -3.45 -15.86
CA GLY A 153 -4.47 -2.88 -17.20
C GLY A 153 -5.03 -1.46 -17.26
N PHE A 154 -6.20 -1.23 -16.67
CA PHE A 154 -6.78 0.11 -16.58
C PHE A 154 -5.94 1.03 -15.67
N PHE A 155 -5.69 0.61 -14.43
CA PHE A 155 -5.04 1.46 -13.42
C PHE A 155 -3.59 1.80 -13.79
N PHE A 156 -2.83 0.85 -14.31
CA PHE A 156 -1.46 1.07 -14.78
C PHE A 156 -1.42 2.19 -15.83
N ASN A 157 -2.24 2.09 -16.87
CA ASN A 157 -2.24 3.08 -17.95
C ASN A 157 -2.68 4.46 -17.45
N ALA A 158 -3.76 4.52 -16.65
CA ALA A 158 -4.25 5.77 -16.09
C ALA A 158 -3.22 6.43 -15.16
N TYR A 159 -2.62 5.68 -14.24
CA TYR A 159 -1.63 6.19 -13.30
C TYR A 159 -0.31 6.56 -14.01
N PHE A 160 0.11 5.79 -15.01
CA PHE A 160 1.30 6.09 -15.82
C PHE A 160 1.17 7.44 -16.52
N LEU A 161 0.04 7.67 -17.21
CA LEU A 161 -0.26 8.94 -17.87
C LEU A 161 -0.35 10.09 -16.85
N ALA A 162 -1.05 9.88 -15.72
CA ALA A 162 -1.15 10.88 -14.66
C ALA A 162 0.22 11.26 -14.08
N TYR A 163 1.11 10.29 -13.87
CA TYR A 163 2.44 10.53 -13.33
C TYR A 163 3.34 11.29 -14.30
N MET A 164 3.19 11.09 -15.62
CA MET A 164 3.90 11.91 -16.61
C MET A 164 3.49 13.39 -16.55
N ILE A 165 2.22 13.67 -16.21
CA ILE A 165 1.68 15.02 -16.16
C ILE A 165 2.00 15.68 -14.80
N THR A 166 1.61 15.04 -13.69
CA THR A 166 1.77 15.61 -12.35
C THR A 166 2.20 14.56 -11.30
N PRO A 167 3.51 14.27 -11.18
CA PRO A 167 4.02 13.34 -10.16
C PRO A 167 3.58 13.70 -8.74
N ALA A 168 3.53 14.99 -8.41
CA ALA A 168 3.16 15.45 -7.07
C ALA A 168 1.71 15.10 -6.69
N SER A 169 0.78 15.12 -7.66
CA SER A 169 -0.60 14.71 -7.44
C SER A 169 -0.70 13.20 -7.27
N CYS A 170 0.06 12.44 -8.04
CA CYS A 170 0.16 10.98 -7.93
C CYS A 170 0.69 10.53 -6.56
N HIS A 171 1.73 11.19 -6.03
CA HIS A 171 2.22 10.93 -4.68
C HIS A 171 1.21 11.32 -3.60
N ARG A 172 0.45 12.40 -3.79
CA ARG A 172 -0.62 12.75 -2.85
C ARG A 172 -1.78 11.74 -2.90
N TYR A 173 -2.13 11.28 -4.09
CA TYR A 173 -3.13 10.23 -4.27
C TYR A 173 -2.73 8.96 -3.52
N VAL A 174 -1.48 8.50 -3.66
CA VAL A 174 -0.97 7.35 -2.89
C VAL A 174 -1.01 7.63 -1.39
N GLY A 175 -0.58 8.81 -0.94
CA GLY A 175 -0.69 9.16 0.48
C GLY A 175 -2.11 9.00 1.05
N TYR A 176 -3.13 9.45 0.32
CA TYR A 176 -4.53 9.23 0.72
C TYR A 176 -4.97 7.77 0.56
N LEU A 177 -4.45 7.03 -0.43
CA LEU A 177 -4.69 5.59 -0.55
C LEU A 177 -4.20 4.83 0.69
N GLU A 178 -3.00 5.18 1.18
CA GLU A 178 -2.43 4.55 2.38
C GLU A 178 -3.21 4.90 3.66
N GLU A 179 -3.76 6.11 3.76
CA GLU A 179 -4.68 6.45 4.87
C GLU A 179 -5.90 5.51 4.88
N GLU A 180 -6.48 5.24 3.70
CA GLU A 180 -7.59 4.29 3.57
C GLU A 180 -7.16 2.84 3.83
N ALA A 181 -5.93 2.47 3.49
CA ALA A 181 -5.35 1.16 3.79
C ALA A 181 -5.19 0.95 5.30
N VAL A 182 -4.61 1.92 6.01
CA VAL A 182 -4.51 1.91 7.49
C VAL A 182 -5.90 1.74 8.10
N HIS A 183 -6.88 2.54 7.67
CA HIS A 183 -8.26 2.39 8.14
C HIS A 183 -8.81 0.98 7.88
N THR A 184 -8.60 0.42 6.68
CA THR A 184 -9.12 -0.90 6.31
C THR A 184 -8.53 -2.00 7.19
N TYR A 185 -7.22 -1.96 7.44
CA TYR A 185 -6.55 -2.92 8.30
C TYR A 185 -6.92 -2.77 9.77
N THR A 186 -7.12 -1.54 10.26
CA THR A 186 -7.64 -1.32 11.62
C THR A 186 -9.03 -1.95 11.80
N VAL A 187 -9.95 -1.73 10.86
CA VAL A 187 -11.27 -2.37 10.90
C VAL A 187 -11.15 -3.90 10.83
N LEU A 188 -10.24 -4.43 10.02
CA LEU A 188 -10.02 -5.86 9.93
C LEU A 188 -9.57 -6.46 11.27
N LEU A 189 -8.61 -5.81 11.94
CA LEU A 189 -8.16 -6.20 13.29
C LEU A 189 -9.30 -6.13 14.30
N GLU A 190 -10.13 -5.09 14.28
CA GLU A 190 -11.30 -4.99 15.16
C GLU A 190 -12.31 -6.12 14.93
N GLN A 191 -12.51 -6.57 13.69
CA GLN A 191 -13.38 -7.71 13.39
C GLN A 191 -12.78 -9.03 13.89
N MET A 192 -11.46 -9.17 13.85
CA MET A 192 -10.76 -10.31 14.47
C MET A 192 -10.92 -10.29 16.00
N ASP A 193 -10.74 -9.13 16.65
CA ASP A 193 -10.86 -8.98 18.10
C ASP A 193 -12.29 -9.22 18.62
N LYS A 194 -13.29 -8.94 17.80
CA LYS A 194 -14.71 -9.23 18.08
C LYS A 194 -15.07 -10.72 17.92
N GLY A 195 -14.17 -11.55 17.38
CA GLY A 195 -14.42 -12.96 17.08
C GLY A 195 -15.32 -13.19 15.85
N ASN A 196 -15.42 -12.18 14.97
CA ASN A 196 -16.23 -12.28 13.74
C ASN A 196 -15.51 -13.05 12.62
N LEU A 197 -14.25 -13.42 12.82
CA LEU A 197 -13.38 -14.12 11.86
C LEU A 197 -12.77 -15.39 12.50
N PRO A 198 -13.60 -16.38 12.89
CA PRO A 198 -13.19 -17.51 13.72
C PRO A 198 -12.15 -18.42 13.04
N HIS A 199 -12.06 -18.44 11.71
CA HIS A 199 -11.05 -19.25 11.03
C HIS A 199 -9.63 -18.71 11.27
N TRP A 200 -9.48 -17.41 11.50
CA TRP A 200 -8.17 -16.78 11.69
C TRP A 200 -7.70 -16.76 13.15
N GLU A 201 -8.59 -16.85 14.12
CA GLU A 201 -8.26 -16.82 15.56
C GLU A 201 -7.15 -17.81 15.94
N ASN A 202 -7.21 -19.02 15.37
CA ASN A 202 -6.27 -20.10 15.67
C ASN A 202 -5.32 -20.41 14.51
N MET A 203 -5.34 -19.58 13.46
CA MET A 203 -4.52 -19.79 12.28
C MET A 203 -3.07 -19.38 12.56
N LYS A 204 -2.12 -20.28 12.29
CA LYS A 204 -0.70 -19.92 12.35
C LYS A 204 -0.35 -19.00 11.19
N ALA A 205 0.31 -17.89 11.49
CA ALA A 205 0.87 -17.00 10.49
C ALA A 205 1.82 -17.78 9.55
N SER A 206 1.73 -17.49 8.25
CA SER A 206 2.55 -18.17 7.26
C SER A 206 4.03 -17.84 7.45
N GLN A 207 4.89 -18.87 7.44
CA GLN A 207 6.35 -18.73 7.48
C GLN A 207 6.91 -18.26 6.13
#